data_AF-B8H6V1-F1
#
_entry.id   AF-B8H6V1-F1
#
_cell.length_a   1.000
_cell.length_b   1.000
_cell.length_c   1.000
_cell.angle_alpha   90.00
_cell.angle_beta   90.00
_cell.angle_gamma   90.00
#
_symmetry.space_group_name_H-M   'P 1'
#
loop_
_entity.id
_entity.type
_entity.pdbx_description
1 polymer ?
#
loop_
_entity_poly.entity_id
_entity_poly.type
_entity_poly.pdbx_seq_one_letter_code
_entity_poly.pdbx_strand_id
1 'polypeptide(L)'
;MQTLLAAAELAPTLVPASIPSPGWSGFDIPLPWGSLRIHAYALCILAGIIAGLWLTSVRWAKRGAPEGSVWDIVIWAIPFGIIGGRLYHVFSSPDAYFGPGFDGTGDLSLIPQIQRGGLGIWGAVVLGVIGAWIGCRRSGVKLSAFLDAAAPGLLLAQALGRWGNWFNQELFGGPTTLPWGLQIDADNPNFPAGVPADTLFHPTFLYESLWNIAGVVILLVLDRRFNFRRSRLFWLYAMYYTLGRVWIEAMRIDDAEQVSLFGITTRLNVWTSILVFVVALAAFILLGLKKRTEPDTVYLPGRKPADRAVEKPADADATGDATRTDEQVRDADPVVSDSESRDNLPDNQSGSRPASVPAEKVQAAPAGSKPDTDAAATGHSGSTATGTAPEAGSSK
;
A
#
# COMPACT_ATOMS: atom_id res chain seq x y z
N MET A 1 -47.03 -24.27 25.38
CA MET A 1 -46.44 -23.00 25.86
C MET A 1 -45.00 -23.19 26.36
N GLN A 2 -44.69 -24.19 27.18
CA GLN A 2 -43.30 -24.44 27.63
C GLN A 2 -42.33 -24.84 26.49
N THR A 3 -42.80 -25.55 25.46
CA THR A 3 -41.98 -25.98 24.30
C THR A 3 -41.44 -24.86 23.41
N LEU A 4 -41.90 -23.61 23.58
CA LEU A 4 -41.34 -22.44 22.87
C LEU A 4 -40.22 -21.74 23.65
N LEU A 5 -40.05 -22.03 24.95
CA LEU A 5 -38.99 -21.44 25.77
C LEU A 5 -37.67 -22.24 25.64
N ALA A 6 -37.74 -23.56 25.49
CA ALA A 6 -36.56 -24.42 25.29
C ALA A 6 -35.78 -24.10 23.98
N ALA A 7 -36.38 -23.39 23.02
CA ALA A 7 -35.72 -22.94 21.80
C ALA A 7 -34.77 -21.74 22.02
N ALA A 8 -34.80 -21.08 23.19
CA ALA A 8 -33.97 -19.93 23.50
C ALA A 8 -32.59 -20.30 24.09
N GLU A 9 -32.44 -21.51 24.67
CA GLU A 9 -31.19 -21.95 25.33
C GLU A 9 -30.15 -22.53 24.35
N LEU A 10 -30.43 -22.53 23.05
CA LEU A 10 -29.47 -22.85 21.98
C LEU A 10 -29.17 -21.63 21.10
N ALA A 11 -29.11 -20.44 21.71
CA ALA A 11 -28.25 -19.38 21.17
C ALA A 11 -26.81 -19.95 21.11
N PRO A 12 -26.14 -19.93 19.93
CA PRO A 12 -24.75 -20.36 19.88
C PRO A 12 -23.95 -19.44 20.81
N THR A 13 -23.03 -20.03 21.58
CA THR A 13 -22.07 -19.26 22.37
C THR A 13 -21.28 -18.38 21.40
N LEU A 14 -21.63 -17.08 21.37
CA LEU A 14 -20.91 -16.09 20.59
C LEU A 14 -19.51 -15.97 21.18
N VAL A 15 -18.59 -16.74 20.60
CA VAL A 15 -17.15 -16.51 20.70
C VAL A 15 -16.96 -15.00 20.51
N PRO A 16 -16.26 -14.30 21.42
CA PRO A 16 -16.08 -12.86 21.31
C PRO A 16 -15.47 -12.55 19.95
N ALA A 17 -16.29 -12.04 19.03
CA ALA A 17 -16.00 -12.03 17.59
C ALA A 17 -15.02 -10.90 17.18
N SER A 18 -14.31 -10.39 18.18
CA SER A 18 -13.32 -9.32 18.07
C SER A 18 -12.20 -9.73 17.13
N ILE A 19 -11.75 -8.77 16.33
CA ILE A 19 -10.62 -8.95 15.43
C ILE A 19 -9.34 -8.93 16.29
N PRO A 20 -8.55 -10.01 16.35
CA PRO A 20 -7.26 -9.98 17.05
C PRO A 20 -6.26 -9.12 16.26
N SER A 21 -5.34 -8.48 16.96
CA SER A 21 -4.16 -7.87 16.32
C SER A 21 -3.00 -8.86 16.20
N PRO A 22 -2.12 -8.74 15.19
CA PRO A 22 -0.95 -9.60 15.07
C PRO A 22 0.11 -9.25 16.12
N GLY A 23 0.65 -10.26 16.81
CA GLY A 23 1.84 -10.12 17.65
C GLY A 23 3.16 -9.93 16.88
N TRP A 24 3.10 -9.49 15.62
CA TRP A 24 4.27 -9.22 14.78
C TRP A 24 3.98 -8.13 13.75
N SER A 25 4.89 -7.16 13.64
CA SER A 25 4.83 -6.04 12.68
C SER A 25 5.86 -6.13 11.55
N GLY A 26 6.74 -7.12 11.59
CA GLY A 26 7.83 -7.32 10.64
C GLY A 26 8.82 -8.39 11.09
N PHE A 27 9.87 -8.60 10.30
CA PHE A 27 10.95 -9.54 10.56
C PHE A 27 12.31 -8.97 10.14
N ASP A 28 13.38 -9.51 10.70
CA ASP A 28 14.75 -9.09 10.45
C ASP A 28 15.49 -10.07 9.53
N ILE A 29 16.15 -9.54 8.51
CA ILE A 29 17.07 -10.29 7.65
C ILE A 29 18.51 -9.96 8.08
N PRO A 30 19.26 -10.92 8.65
CA PRO A 30 20.67 -10.70 8.98
C PRO A 30 21.52 -10.63 7.70
N LEU A 31 22.37 -9.60 7.61
CA LEU A 31 23.30 -9.36 6.51
C LEU A 31 24.73 -9.20 7.07
N PRO A 32 25.80 -9.38 6.27
CA PRO A 32 27.18 -9.25 6.74
C PRO A 32 27.55 -7.86 7.31
N TRP A 33 26.71 -6.86 7.06
CA TRP A 33 26.91 -5.44 7.42
C TRP A 33 25.77 -4.88 8.31
N GLY A 34 24.90 -5.73 8.88
CA GLY A 34 23.84 -5.30 9.82
C GLY A 34 22.54 -6.12 9.69
N SER A 35 21.46 -5.65 10.34
CA SER A 35 20.11 -6.20 10.12
C SER A 35 19.28 -5.34 9.18
N LEU A 36 18.48 -5.97 8.32
CA LEU A 36 17.46 -5.32 7.50
C LEU A 36 16.06 -5.72 7.99
N ARG A 37 15.39 -4.79 8.70
CA ARG A 37 14.02 -4.95 9.19
C ARG A 37 13.00 -4.75 8.07
N ILE A 38 12.39 -5.84 7.61
CA ILE A 38 11.26 -5.83 6.67
C ILE A 38 9.95 -5.70 7.46
N HIS A 39 9.22 -4.61 7.21
CA HIS A 39 7.96 -4.32 7.88
C HIS A 39 6.78 -4.92 7.11
N ALA A 40 5.83 -5.56 7.80
CA ALA A 40 4.61 -6.08 7.21
C ALA A 40 3.79 -4.97 6.53
N TYR A 41 3.81 -3.76 7.10
CA TYR A 41 3.29 -2.53 6.50
C TYR A 41 3.83 -2.27 5.08
N ALA A 42 5.14 -2.41 4.87
CA ALA A 42 5.77 -2.20 3.57
C ALA A 42 5.38 -3.28 2.55
N LEU A 43 5.19 -4.53 3.01
CA LEU A 43 4.70 -5.63 2.18
C LEU A 43 3.23 -5.41 1.75
N CYS A 44 2.39 -4.90 2.66
CA CYS A 44 1.00 -4.53 2.35
C CYS A 44 0.91 -3.39 1.32
N ILE A 45 1.77 -2.37 1.44
CA ILE A 45 1.89 -1.31 0.44
C ILE A 45 2.39 -1.85 -0.90
N LEU A 46 3.40 -2.72 -0.91
CA LEU A 46 3.93 -3.31 -2.15
C LEU A 46 2.88 -4.16 -2.88
N ALA A 47 2.14 -4.99 -2.15
CA ALA A 47 0.99 -5.73 -2.69
C ALA A 47 -0.09 -4.79 -3.23
N GLY A 48 -0.37 -3.68 -2.53
CA GLY A 48 -1.25 -2.61 -3.00
C GLY A 48 -0.79 -1.99 -4.32
N ILE A 49 0.49 -1.63 -4.43
CA ILE A 49 1.07 -1.07 -5.67
C ILE A 49 0.93 -2.09 -6.81
N ILE A 50 1.29 -3.36 -6.59
CA ILE A 50 1.20 -4.41 -7.62
C ILE A 50 -0.26 -4.57 -8.10
N ALA A 51 -1.22 -4.70 -7.18
CA ALA A 51 -2.63 -4.85 -7.53
C ALA A 51 -3.20 -3.61 -8.23
N GLY A 52 -2.83 -2.40 -7.77
CA GLY A 52 -3.22 -1.13 -8.38
C GLY A 52 -2.67 -0.95 -9.80
N LEU A 53 -1.39 -1.30 -10.03
CA LEU A 53 -0.76 -1.27 -11.34
C LEU A 53 -1.31 -2.35 -12.28
N TRP A 54 -1.62 -3.55 -11.79
CA TRP A 54 -2.31 -4.59 -12.54
C TRP A 54 -3.70 -4.13 -13.02
N LEU A 55 -4.54 -3.63 -12.11
CA LEU A 55 -5.88 -3.14 -12.47
C LEU A 55 -5.81 -1.93 -13.42
N THR A 56 -4.84 -1.04 -13.22
CA THR A 56 -4.55 0.07 -14.14
C THR A 56 -4.19 -0.45 -15.52
N SER A 57 -3.29 -1.43 -15.62
CA SER A 57 -2.83 -2.02 -16.90
C SER A 57 -3.96 -2.71 -17.66
N VAL A 58 -4.78 -3.50 -16.96
CA VAL A 58 -5.98 -4.14 -17.55
C VAL A 58 -6.97 -3.10 -18.08
N ARG A 59 -7.10 -1.95 -17.42
CA ARG A 59 -7.94 -0.82 -17.89
C ARG A 59 -7.30 0.01 -19.00
N TRP A 60 -5.98 0.08 -19.04
CA TRP A 60 -5.20 0.84 -20.01
C TRP A 60 -5.16 0.16 -21.38
N ALA A 61 -4.87 -1.15 -21.42
CA ALA A 61 -4.96 -1.96 -22.62
C ALA A 61 -6.37 -1.91 -23.24
N LYS A 62 -7.42 -2.02 -22.41
CA LYS A 62 -8.83 -1.89 -22.83
C LYS A 62 -9.23 -0.48 -23.30
N ARG A 63 -8.34 0.51 -23.22
CA ARG A 63 -8.53 1.86 -23.77
C ARG A 63 -7.72 2.08 -25.07
N GLY A 64 -7.04 1.06 -25.59
CA GLY A 64 -6.26 1.14 -26.85
C GLY A 64 -4.94 1.91 -26.70
N ALA A 65 -4.38 1.92 -25.50
CA ALA A 65 -3.09 2.55 -25.22
C ALA A 65 -1.90 1.66 -25.65
N PRO A 66 -0.69 2.22 -25.83
CA PRO A 66 0.49 1.43 -26.16
C PRO A 66 0.83 0.40 -25.08
N GLU A 67 1.27 -0.77 -25.51
CA GLU A 67 1.94 -1.73 -24.63
C GLU A 67 3.20 -1.11 -24.02
N GLY A 68 3.64 -1.62 -22.86
CA GLY A 68 4.73 -1.04 -22.07
C GLY A 68 4.41 0.29 -21.37
N SER A 69 3.58 1.16 -21.97
CA SER A 69 3.45 2.58 -21.54
C SER A 69 2.93 2.83 -20.13
N VAL A 70 2.37 1.84 -19.41
CA VAL A 70 2.14 1.97 -17.96
C VAL A 70 3.48 2.04 -17.22
N TRP A 71 4.43 1.17 -17.57
CA TRP A 71 5.77 1.13 -16.95
C TRP A 71 6.58 2.39 -17.30
N ASP A 72 6.48 2.89 -18.53
CA ASP A 72 7.04 4.18 -18.93
C ASP A 72 6.51 5.36 -18.09
N ILE A 73 5.28 5.27 -17.58
CA ILE A 73 4.68 6.29 -16.71
C ILE A 73 5.12 6.08 -15.27
N VAL A 74 5.09 4.83 -14.80
CA VAL A 74 5.42 4.43 -13.43
C VAL A 74 6.89 4.68 -13.07
N ILE A 75 7.82 4.48 -14.01
CA ILE A 75 9.26 4.73 -13.80
C ILE A 75 9.58 6.22 -13.56
N TRP A 76 8.69 7.14 -13.93
CA TRP A 76 8.77 8.56 -13.54
C TRP A 76 7.91 8.85 -12.31
N ALA A 77 6.69 8.31 -12.24
CA ALA A 77 5.72 8.60 -11.17
C ALA A 77 6.19 8.14 -9.79
N ILE A 78 6.75 6.92 -9.64
CA ILE A 78 7.15 6.39 -8.33
C ILE A 78 8.38 7.13 -7.78
N PRO A 79 9.50 7.31 -8.51
CA PRO A 79 10.65 8.04 -7.98
C PRO A 79 10.34 9.50 -7.64
N PHE A 80 9.57 10.20 -8.49
CA PHE A 80 9.12 11.56 -8.18
C PHE A 80 8.20 11.60 -6.94
N GLY A 81 7.34 10.59 -6.75
CA GLY A 81 6.54 10.47 -5.54
C GLY A 81 7.38 10.27 -4.27
N ILE A 82 8.41 9.43 -4.31
CA ILE A 82 9.32 9.22 -3.17
C ILE A 82 10.10 10.51 -2.87
N ILE A 83 10.68 11.15 -3.89
CA ILE A 83 11.43 12.41 -3.77
C ILE A 83 10.51 13.51 -3.20
N GLY A 84 9.32 13.69 -3.76
CA GLY A 84 8.35 14.69 -3.29
C GLY A 84 7.87 14.43 -1.87
N GLY A 85 7.65 13.17 -1.52
CA GLY A 85 7.31 12.78 -0.15
C GLY A 85 8.41 13.18 0.84
N ARG A 86 9.68 12.97 0.48
CA ARG A 86 10.80 13.37 1.32
C ARG A 86 10.94 14.88 1.43
N LEU A 87 10.87 15.59 0.31
CA LEU A 87 10.95 17.07 0.28
C LEU A 87 9.85 17.73 1.11
N TYR A 88 8.61 17.25 1.03
CA TYR A 88 7.52 17.77 1.85
C TYR A 88 7.74 17.50 3.34
N HIS A 89 8.25 16.33 3.72
CA HIS A 89 8.54 16.02 5.12
C HIS A 89 9.68 16.89 5.69
N VAL A 90 10.74 17.13 4.90
CA VAL A 90 11.82 18.07 5.26
C VAL A 90 11.28 19.50 5.44
N PHE A 91 10.31 19.91 4.61
CA PHE A 91 9.66 21.21 4.73
C PHE A 91 8.68 21.30 5.93
N SER A 92 7.92 20.24 6.22
CA SER A 92 6.93 20.22 7.31
C SER A 92 7.54 20.00 8.69
N SER A 93 8.81 19.60 8.76
CA SER A 93 9.49 19.25 10.02
C SER A 93 10.97 19.70 9.95
N PRO A 94 11.24 21.01 9.78
CA PRO A 94 12.55 21.53 9.40
C PRO A 94 13.62 21.38 10.48
N ASP A 95 13.26 21.42 11.77
CA ASP A 95 14.20 21.51 12.88
C ASP A 95 15.22 20.37 12.92
N ALA A 96 14.84 19.16 12.52
CA ALA A 96 15.75 18.01 12.44
C ALA A 96 16.87 18.18 11.39
N TYR A 97 16.62 19.01 10.36
CA TYR A 97 17.49 19.18 9.19
C TYR A 97 18.26 20.52 9.22
N PHE A 98 17.66 21.56 9.80
CA PHE A 98 18.20 22.93 9.81
C PHE A 98 18.44 23.50 11.22
N GLY A 99 18.01 22.79 12.26
CA GLY A 99 18.05 23.24 13.65
C GLY A 99 16.85 24.15 14.01
N PRO A 100 16.50 24.28 15.30
CA PRO A 100 15.35 25.06 15.73
C PRO A 100 15.43 26.51 15.24
N GLY A 101 14.41 26.97 14.52
CA GLY A 101 14.38 28.33 13.96
C GLY A 101 15.44 28.60 12.88
N PHE A 102 15.99 27.55 12.26
CA PHE A 102 17.07 27.61 11.25
C PHE A 102 18.41 28.15 11.79
N ASP A 103 18.73 27.85 13.06
CA ASP A 103 20.00 28.23 13.70
C ASP A 103 21.25 27.51 13.12
N GLY A 104 21.06 26.49 12.28
CA GLY A 104 22.13 25.72 11.64
C GLY A 104 22.61 24.50 12.43
N THR A 105 21.94 24.14 13.54
CA THR A 105 22.34 22.98 14.38
C THR A 105 21.84 21.62 13.89
N GLY A 106 20.94 21.59 12.90
CA GLY A 106 20.34 20.36 12.36
C GLY A 106 21.24 19.57 11.39
N ASP A 107 20.86 18.31 11.13
CA ASP A 107 21.64 17.41 10.27
C ASP A 107 21.07 17.31 8.85
N LEU A 108 21.65 18.09 7.93
CA LEU A 108 21.35 18.04 6.50
C LEU A 108 21.62 16.65 5.87
N SER A 109 22.48 15.81 6.47
CA SER A 109 22.72 14.45 5.99
C SER A 109 21.49 13.55 6.11
N LEU A 110 20.52 13.90 6.96
CA LEU A 110 19.25 13.19 7.09
C LEU A 110 18.37 13.35 5.85
N ILE A 111 18.50 14.44 5.08
CA ILE A 111 17.62 14.76 3.93
C ILE A 111 17.49 13.56 2.95
N PRO A 112 18.57 12.94 2.42
CA PRO A 112 18.45 11.77 1.54
C PRO A 112 18.07 10.46 2.24
N GLN A 113 18.09 10.37 3.58
CA GLN A 113 17.94 9.11 4.33
C GLN A 113 16.49 8.64 4.47
N ILE A 114 15.81 8.37 3.35
CA ILE A 114 14.41 7.89 3.29
C ILE A 114 14.16 6.58 4.04
N GLN A 115 15.22 5.78 4.29
CA GLN A 115 15.15 4.55 5.08
C GLN A 115 14.87 4.78 6.57
N ARG A 116 15.00 6.03 7.06
CA ARG A 116 14.58 6.44 8.42
C ARG A 116 13.10 6.81 8.50
N GLY A 117 12.31 6.53 7.46
CA GLY A 117 10.92 6.99 7.35
C GLY A 117 10.85 8.47 6.97
N GLY A 118 9.75 9.15 7.33
CA GLY A 118 9.56 10.57 7.03
C GLY A 118 9.29 10.85 5.55
N LEU A 119 8.09 10.47 5.07
CA LEU A 119 7.58 10.75 3.73
C LEU A 119 6.17 11.35 3.81
N GLY A 120 6.01 12.61 3.42
CA GLY A 120 4.73 13.32 3.47
C GLY A 120 3.85 13.06 2.25
N ILE A 121 2.62 12.57 2.47
CA ILE A 121 1.71 12.17 1.40
C ILE A 121 1.41 13.29 0.38
N TRP A 122 1.34 14.55 0.82
CA TRP A 122 1.06 15.69 -0.05
C TRP A 122 2.15 15.92 -1.10
N GLY A 123 3.42 15.94 -0.70
CA GLY A 123 4.53 16.04 -1.64
C GLY A 123 4.62 14.84 -2.59
N ALA A 124 4.33 13.63 -2.06
CA ALA A 124 4.31 12.41 -2.86
C ALA A 124 3.21 12.42 -3.94
N VAL A 125 2.02 12.92 -3.62
CA VAL A 125 0.94 13.11 -4.60
C VAL A 125 1.30 14.18 -5.63
N VAL A 126 1.80 15.34 -5.20
CA VAL A 126 2.11 16.46 -6.11
C VAL A 126 3.21 16.08 -7.10
N LEU A 127 4.38 15.63 -6.62
CA LEU A 127 5.46 15.26 -7.54
C LEU A 127 5.18 13.93 -8.25
N GLY A 128 4.47 12.98 -7.63
CA GLY A 128 4.04 11.74 -8.31
C GLY A 128 3.17 12.02 -9.54
N VAL A 129 2.27 13.01 -9.47
CA VAL A 129 1.49 13.47 -10.64
C VAL A 129 2.38 14.19 -11.67
N ILE A 130 3.40 14.94 -11.26
CA ILE A 130 4.39 15.55 -12.18
C ILE A 130 5.22 14.46 -12.89
N GLY A 131 5.67 13.44 -12.17
CA GLY A 131 6.35 12.27 -12.74
C GLY A 131 5.45 11.53 -13.73
N ALA A 132 4.19 11.28 -13.36
CA ALA A 132 3.21 10.67 -14.26
C ALA A 132 2.96 11.53 -15.52
N TRP A 133 2.94 12.86 -15.40
CA TRP A 133 2.84 13.80 -16.52
C TRP A 133 4.05 13.72 -17.45
N ILE A 134 5.27 13.67 -16.91
CA ILE A 134 6.51 13.50 -17.68
C ILE A 134 6.47 12.17 -18.44
N GLY A 135 6.18 11.06 -17.77
CA GLY A 135 6.05 9.75 -18.39
C GLY A 135 5.01 9.72 -19.52
N CYS A 136 3.81 10.26 -19.25
CA CYS A 136 2.75 10.39 -20.27
C CYS A 136 3.22 11.18 -21.51
N ARG A 137 3.95 12.29 -21.31
CA ARG A 137 4.53 13.10 -22.39
C ARG A 137 5.56 12.31 -23.20
N ARG A 138 6.40 11.49 -22.57
CA ARG A 138 7.42 10.68 -23.26
C ARG A 138 6.77 9.59 -24.11
N SER A 139 5.84 8.82 -23.56
CA SER A 139 5.09 7.76 -24.29
C SER A 139 4.01 8.28 -25.24
N GLY A 140 3.86 9.61 -25.40
CA GLY A 140 2.94 10.20 -26.37
C GLY A 140 1.44 10.12 -25.99
N VAL A 141 1.11 9.95 -24.71
CA VAL A 141 -0.25 9.70 -24.19
C VAL A 141 -0.76 10.83 -23.30
N LYS A 142 -2.08 10.93 -23.15
CA LYS A 142 -2.75 11.94 -22.32
C LYS A 142 -2.78 11.50 -20.86
N LEU A 143 -2.21 12.33 -19.97
CA LEU A 143 -2.33 12.18 -18.51
C LEU A 143 -3.79 12.01 -18.07
N SER A 144 -4.74 12.73 -18.66
CA SER A 144 -6.15 12.63 -18.30
C SER A 144 -6.78 11.27 -18.61
N ALA A 145 -6.32 10.58 -19.66
CA ALA A 145 -6.72 9.21 -19.94
C ALA A 145 -6.07 8.24 -18.94
N PHE A 146 -4.81 8.47 -18.56
CA PHE A 146 -4.09 7.66 -17.57
C PHE A 146 -4.71 7.77 -16.18
N LEU A 147 -5.06 8.97 -15.72
CA LEU A 147 -5.77 9.20 -14.46
C LEU A 147 -7.14 8.50 -14.44
N ASP A 148 -7.90 8.53 -15.54
CA ASP A 148 -9.14 7.75 -15.64
C ASP A 148 -8.91 6.24 -15.63
N ALA A 149 -7.78 5.74 -16.16
CA ALA A 149 -7.45 4.32 -16.08
C ALA A 149 -7.01 3.91 -14.66
N ALA A 150 -6.17 4.74 -14.01
CA ALA A 150 -5.57 4.48 -12.71
C ALA A 150 -6.50 4.68 -11.51
N ALA A 151 -7.56 5.50 -11.62
CA ALA A 151 -8.42 5.86 -10.48
C ALA A 151 -8.97 4.65 -9.66
N PRO A 152 -9.47 3.55 -10.27
CA PRO A 152 -9.82 2.34 -9.50
C PRO A 152 -8.61 1.57 -8.97
N GLY A 153 -7.46 1.66 -9.64
CA GLY A 153 -6.19 1.09 -9.17
C GLY A 153 -5.67 1.78 -7.90
N LEU A 154 -5.87 3.10 -7.77
CA LEU A 154 -5.51 3.85 -6.56
C LEU A 154 -6.30 3.37 -5.33
N LEU A 155 -7.63 3.22 -5.46
CA LEU A 155 -8.46 2.65 -4.39
C LEU A 155 -8.06 1.21 -4.04
N LEU A 156 -7.76 0.37 -5.03
CA LEU A 156 -7.31 -1.01 -4.77
C LEU A 156 -5.95 -1.03 -4.02
N ALA A 157 -5.03 -0.14 -4.38
CA ALA A 157 -3.76 0.02 -3.67
C ALA A 157 -3.96 0.51 -2.23
N GLN A 158 -4.85 1.49 -2.03
CA GLN A 158 -5.23 2.00 -0.71
C GLN A 158 -5.90 0.91 0.13
N ALA A 159 -6.80 0.10 -0.44
CA ALA A 159 -7.50 -0.96 0.27
C ALA A 159 -6.55 -2.01 0.88
N LEU A 160 -5.54 -2.42 0.12
CA LEU A 160 -4.52 -3.37 0.59
C LEU A 160 -3.50 -2.72 1.52
N GLY A 161 -3.09 -1.47 1.25
CA GLY A 161 -2.18 -0.72 2.12
C GLY A 161 -2.67 -0.58 3.56
N ARG A 162 -3.99 -0.47 3.77
CA ARG A 162 -4.61 -0.36 5.11
C ARG A 162 -4.36 -1.57 6.01
N TRP A 163 -4.14 -2.77 5.45
CA TRP A 163 -3.78 -3.94 6.25
C TRP A 163 -2.42 -3.79 6.94
N GLY A 164 -1.56 -2.89 6.45
CA GLY A 164 -0.36 -2.48 7.17
C GLY A 164 -0.66 -1.84 8.53
N ASN A 165 -1.70 -1.01 8.64
CA ASN A 165 -2.09 -0.37 9.91
C ASN A 165 -2.53 -1.41 10.95
N TRP A 166 -3.08 -2.56 10.52
CA TRP A 166 -3.44 -3.68 11.41
C TRP A 166 -2.20 -4.42 11.94
N PHE A 167 -1.19 -4.69 11.10
CA PHE A 167 0.09 -5.28 11.56
C PHE A 167 0.90 -4.36 12.47
N ASN A 168 0.82 -3.04 12.29
CA ASN A 168 1.44 -2.06 13.18
C ASN A 168 0.59 -1.75 14.43
N GLN A 169 -0.69 -2.14 14.43
CA GLN A 169 -1.70 -1.79 15.43
C GLN A 169 -1.82 -0.26 15.65
N GLU A 170 -2.07 0.46 14.56
CA GLU A 170 -2.08 1.94 14.52
C GLU A 170 -3.34 2.51 13.85
N LEU A 171 -3.60 3.81 14.06
CA LEU A 171 -4.66 4.60 13.42
C LEU A 171 -6.10 4.08 13.63
N PHE A 172 -6.33 3.30 14.68
CA PHE A 172 -7.64 2.76 15.06
C PHE A 172 -8.61 3.85 15.54
N GLY A 173 -9.89 3.50 15.61
CA GLY A 173 -10.95 4.39 16.10
C GLY A 173 -11.20 4.24 17.60
N GLY A 174 -12.15 5.01 18.12
CA GLY A 174 -12.47 5.00 19.55
C GLY A 174 -12.94 3.65 20.12
N PRO A 175 -13.02 3.53 21.46
CA PRO A 175 -13.54 2.35 22.15
C PRO A 175 -14.92 1.92 21.64
N THR A 176 -15.17 0.61 21.56
CA THR A 176 -16.39 0.05 20.99
C THR A 176 -16.82 -1.24 21.69
N THR A 177 -18.13 -1.47 21.77
CA THR A 177 -18.74 -2.72 22.27
C THR A 177 -19.31 -3.59 21.14
N LEU A 178 -19.05 -3.22 19.88
CA LEU A 178 -19.49 -3.97 18.71
C LEU A 178 -18.77 -5.32 18.61
N PRO A 179 -19.45 -6.38 18.14
CA PRO A 179 -18.88 -7.73 18.15
C PRO A 179 -17.63 -7.87 17.27
N TRP A 180 -17.45 -7.02 16.25
CA TRP A 180 -16.25 -6.95 15.40
C TRP A 180 -15.18 -5.94 15.89
N GLY A 181 -15.19 -5.57 17.17
CA GLY A 181 -14.19 -4.66 17.75
C GLY A 181 -12.76 -5.19 17.61
N LEU A 182 -11.80 -4.29 17.40
CA LEU A 182 -10.38 -4.59 17.24
C LEU A 182 -9.71 -4.68 18.61
N GLN A 183 -9.04 -5.79 18.89
CA GLN A 183 -8.08 -5.89 19.98
C GLN A 183 -6.82 -5.11 19.60
N ILE A 184 -6.29 -4.30 20.52
CA ILE A 184 -4.96 -3.70 20.42
C ILE A 184 -4.15 -4.21 21.61
N ASP A 185 -2.88 -4.51 21.41
CA ASP A 185 -1.97 -4.94 22.48
C ASP A 185 -1.78 -3.79 23.48
N ALA A 186 -1.95 -4.07 24.78
CA ALA A 186 -1.86 -3.06 25.84
C ALA A 186 -0.42 -2.54 26.03
N ASP A 187 0.59 -3.31 25.62
CA ASP A 187 1.99 -2.89 25.60
C ASP A 187 2.37 -2.10 24.31
N ASN A 188 1.41 -1.87 23.40
CA ASN A 188 1.66 -1.13 22.16
C ASN A 188 1.83 0.39 22.42
N PRO A 189 2.85 1.06 21.85
CA PRO A 189 3.02 2.51 22.00
C PRO A 189 1.84 3.39 21.53
N ASN A 190 0.94 2.85 20.69
CA ASN A 190 -0.28 3.54 20.26
C ASN A 190 -1.47 3.34 21.21
N PHE A 191 -1.37 2.47 22.23
CA PHE A 191 -2.48 2.17 23.13
C PHE A 191 -2.82 3.39 24.03
N PRO A 192 -4.08 3.85 24.10
CA PRO A 192 -4.40 5.06 24.85
C PRO A 192 -4.20 4.90 26.37
N ALA A 193 -3.42 5.80 26.97
CA ALA A 193 -3.14 5.78 28.39
C ALA A 193 -4.42 5.91 29.25
N GLY A 194 -4.53 5.09 30.30
CA GLY A 194 -5.68 5.08 31.22
C GLY A 194 -6.90 4.29 30.75
N VAL A 195 -6.83 3.61 29.60
CA VAL A 195 -7.90 2.72 29.10
C VAL A 195 -7.67 1.27 29.59
N PRO A 196 -8.72 0.50 29.94
CA PRO A 196 -8.58 -0.92 30.31
C PRO A 196 -8.01 -1.78 29.18
N ALA A 197 -7.10 -2.70 29.52
CA ALA A 197 -6.37 -3.55 28.56
C ALA A 197 -7.25 -4.48 27.72
N ASP A 198 -8.48 -4.77 28.17
CA ASP A 198 -9.51 -5.55 27.46
C ASP A 198 -10.39 -4.71 26.52
N THR A 199 -10.13 -3.40 26.41
CA THR A 199 -10.92 -2.49 25.57
C THR A 199 -10.75 -2.81 24.08
N LEU A 200 -11.88 -3.04 23.40
CA LEU A 200 -11.93 -3.14 21.94
C LEU A 200 -12.10 -1.76 21.30
N PHE A 201 -11.50 -1.57 20.14
CA PHE A 201 -11.50 -0.32 19.37
C PHE A 201 -12.20 -0.48 18.02
N HIS A 202 -12.58 0.62 17.37
CA HIS A 202 -13.15 0.55 16.02
C HIS A 202 -12.07 0.19 14.96
N PRO A 203 -12.22 -0.91 14.17
CA PRO A 203 -11.27 -1.29 13.11
C PRO A 203 -11.36 -0.37 11.87
N THR A 204 -10.87 0.86 12.00
CA THR A 204 -10.78 1.86 10.91
C THR A 204 -10.05 1.31 9.68
N PHE A 205 -9.00 0.50 9.86
CA PHE A 205 -8.27 -0.13 8.76
C PHE A 205 -9.20 -0.98 7.86
N LEU A 206 -10.11 -1.75 8.48
CA LEU A 206 -11.07 -2.59 7.79
C LEU A 206 -12.18 -1.74 7.17
N TYR A 207 -12.65 -0.70 7.87
CA TYR A 207 -13.62 0.25 7.34
C TYR A 207 -13.07 0.99 6.09
N GLU A 208 -11.82 1.44 6.12
CA GLU A 208 -11.14 2.02 4.95
C GLU A 208 -10.92 0.98 3.85
N SER A 209 -10.51 -0.26 4.18
CA SER A 209 -10.31 -1.32 3.19
C SER A 209 -11.61 -1.65 2.45
N LEU A 210 -12.72 -1.85 3.18
CA LEU A 210 -14.05 -2.13 2.63
C LEU A 210 -14.62 -0.93 1.86
N TRP A 211 -14.47 0.29 2.35
CA TRP A 211 -14.85 1.51 1.61
C TRP A 211 -14.09 1.62 0.29
N ASN A 212 -12.77 1.45 0.31
CA ASN A 212 -11.96 1.51 -0.90
C ASN A 212 -12.34 0.41 -1.91
N ILE A 213 -12.58 -0.84 -1.46
CA ILE A 213 -13.07 -1.93 -2.32
C ILE A 213 -14.45 -1.62 -2.92
N ALA A 214 -15.39 -1.10 -2.12
CA ALA A 214 -16.70 -0.66 -2.63
C ALA A 214 -16.54 0.44 -3.70
N GLY A 215 -15.64 1.39 -3.47
CA GLY A 215 -15.25 2.40 -4.44
C GLY A 215 -14.68 1.84 -5.75
N VAL A 216 -13.82 0.81 -5.68
CA VAL A 216 -13.33 0.11 -6.89
C VAL A 216 -14.51 -0.42 -7.70
N VAL A 217 -15.45 -1.12 -7.07
CA VAL A 217 -16.63 -1.67 -7.73
C VAL A 217 -17.51 -0.56 -8.32
N ILE A 218 -17.80 0.49 -7.54
CA ILE A 218 -18.59 1.65 -7.97
C ILE A 218 -17.97 2.32 -9.19
N LEU A 219 -16.68 2.64 -9.17
CA LEU A 219 -16.00 3.28 -10.31
C LEU A 219 -15.97 2.38 -11.54
N LEU A 220 -15.76 1.06 -11.38
CA LEU A 220 -15.77 0.11 -12.51
C LEU A 220 -17.16 -0.04 -13.14
N VAL A 221 -18.23 -0.07 -12.34
CA VAL A 221 -19.63 -0.12 -12.83
C VAL A 221 -20.01 1.18 -13.53
N LEU A 222 -19.70 2.33 -12.92
CA LEU A 222 -20.04 3.64 -13.47
C LEU A 222 -19.21 3.98 -14.72
N ASP A 223 -17.93 3.60 -14.80
CA ASP A 223 -17.11 3.76 -16.01
C ASP A 223 -17.63 2.90 -17.18
N ARG A 224 -18.06 1.65 -16.91
CA ARG A 224 -18.73 0.80 -17.92
C ARG A 224 -20.02 1.44 -18.44
N ARG A 225 -20.85 2.00 -17.55
CA ARG A 225 -22.15 2.59 -17.91
C ARG A 225 -22.04 3.93 -18.64
N PHE A 226 -21.17 4.82 -18.19
CA PHE A 226 -21.10 6.21 -18.67
C PHE A 226 -19.90 6.51 -19.58
N ASN A 227 -18.93 5.60 -19.66
CA ASN A 227 -17.68 5.75 -20.41
C ASN A 227 -16.97 7.07 -20.06
N PHE A 228 -16.40 7.14 -18.85
CA PHE A 228 -15.76 8.36 -18.35
C PHE A 228 -14.38 8.57 -19.00
N ARG A 229 -14.16 9.83 -19.37
CA ARG A 229 -13.01 10.34 -20.13
C ARG A 229 -12.64 11.72 -19.60
N ARG A 230 -11.47 12.23 -20.00
CA ARG A 230 -10.96 13.57 -19.66
C ARG A 230 -10.79 13.79 -18.14
N SER A 231 -10.30 12.80 -17.40
CA SER A 231 -10.17 12.78 -15.94
C SER A 231 -11.50 12.72 -15.15
N ARG A 232 -12.65 12.51 -15.79
CA ARG A 232 -13.94 12.49 -15.05
C ARG A 232 -14.08 11.31 -14.10
N LEU A 233 -13.47 10.14 -14.36
CA LEU A 233 -13.46 9.06 -13.39
C LEU A 233 -12.50 9.35 -12.24
N PHE A 234 -11.38 10.03 -12.53
CA PHE A 234 -10.45 10.48 -11.49
C PHE A 234 -11.08 11.51 -10.54
N TRP A 235 -11.87 12.47 -11.05
CA TRP A 235 -12.59 13.40 -10.18
C TRP A 235 -13.71 12.70 -9.39
N LEU A 236 -14.40 11.71 -9.97
CA LEU A 236 -15.36 10.88 -9.22
C LEU A 236 -14.68 10.04 -8.13
N TYR A 237 -13.47 9.53 -8.37
CA TYR A 237 -12.60 8.93 -7.36
C TYR A 237 -12.28 9.91 -6.23
N ALA A 238 -11.83 11.12 -6.56
CA ALA A 238 -11.47 12.13 -5.56
C ALA A 238 -12.68 12.50 -4.67
N MET A 239 -13.87 12.63 -5.25
CA MET A 239 -15.13 12.79 -4.51
C MET A 239 -15.43 11.59 -3.59
N TYR A 240 -15.31 10.36 -4.11
CA TYR A 240 -15.60 9.15 -3.33
C TYR A 240 -14.63 8.93 -2.17
N TYR A 241 -13.34 9.16 -2.40
CA TYR A 241 -12.29 9.05 -1.39
C TYR A 241 -12.46 10.10 -0.28
N THR A 242 -12.73 11.36 -0.64
CA THR A 242 -12.92 12.43 0.35
C THR A 242 -14.18 12.25 1.20
N LEU A 243 -15.28 11.75 0.63
CA LEU A 243 -16.45 11.34 1.43
C LEU A 243 -16.08 10.27 2.48
N GLY A 244 -15.30 9.26 2.09
CA GLY A 244 -14.79 8.23 3.00
C GLY A 244 -13.93 8.81 4.13
N ARG A 245 -13.00 9.72 3.78
CA ARG A 245 -12.11 10.36 4.76
C ARG A 245 -12.88 11.14 5.81
N VAL A 246 -13.98 11.85 5.49
CA VAL A 246 -14.72 12.66 6.48
C VAL A 246 -15.24 11.82 7.65
N TRP A 247 -15.96 10.71 7.41
CA TRP A 247 -16.56 9.93 8.50
C TRP A 247 -15.55 9.02 9.22
N ILE A 248 -14.53 8.52 8.51
CA ILE A 248 -13.51 7.67 9.12
C ILE A 248 -12.52 8.47 9.96
N GLU A 249 -12.10 9.65 9.50
CA GLU A 249 -11.24 10.55 10.26
C GLU A 249 -11.94 11.11 11.51
N ALA A 250 -13.28 11.15 11.52
CA ALA A 250 -14.08 11.51 12.69
C ALA A 250 -14.22 10.39 13.75
N MET A 251 -13.96 9.12 13.41
CA MET A 251 -13.94 8.01 14.37
C MET A 251 -12.55 7.78 15.01
N ARG A 252 -11.50 8.33 14.38
CA ARG A 252 -10.10 8.15 14.80
C ARG A 252 -9.78 8.89 16.10
N ILE A 253 -8.88 8.31 16.89
CA ILE A 253 -8.46 8.85 18.20
C ILE A 253 -6.97 9.24 18.26
N ASP A 254 -6.19 9.02 17.21
CA ASP A 254 -4.78 9.42 17.14
C ASP A 254 -4.60 10.94 17.08
N ASP A 255 -3.50 11.48 17.60
CA ASP A 255 -3.21 12.91 17.53
C ASP A 255 -3.04 13.38 16.08
N ALA A 256 -3.83 14.38 15.70
CA ALA A 256 -3.81 14.98 14.38
C ALA A 256 -4.12 16.47 14.45
N GLU A 257 -3.37 17.26 13.68
CA GLU A 257 -3.48 18.73 13.60
C GLU A 257 -4.94 19.20 13.51
N GLN A 258 -5.37 20.06 14.43
CA GLN A 258 -6.75 20.56 14.51
C GLN A 258 -6.83 22.02 14.11
N VAL A 259 -7.77 22.36 13.24
CA VAL A 259 -7.99 23.73 12.75
C VAL A 259 -9.42 24.14 13.03
N SER A 260 -9.60 25.33 13.62
CA SER A 260 -10.90 25.95 13.79
C SER A 260 -11.22 26.86 12.60
N LEU A 261 -12.26 26.54 11.84
CA LEU A 261 -12.80 27.39 10.78
C LEU A 261 -14.31 27.52 10.95
N PHE A 262 -14.85 28.72 10.73
CA PHE A 262 -16.28 29.03 10.85
C PHE A 262 -16.91 28.63 12.20
N GLY A 263 -16.12 28.61 13.28
CA GLY A 263 -16.56 28.19 14.63
C GLY A 263 -16.57 26.69 14.88
N ILE A 264 -16.11 25.88 13.93
CA ILE A 264 -15.99 24.42 14.05
C ILE A 264 -14.51 24.05 14.12
N THR A 265 -14.08 23.45 15.24
CA THR A 265 -12.75 22.85 15.37
C THR A 265 -12.79 21.38 14.99
N THR A 266 -11.97 20.98 14.02
CA THR A 266 -11.82 19.57 13.62
C THR A 266 -10.45 19.32 12.98
N ARG A 267 -10.10 18.05 12.77
CA ARG A 267 -8.84 17.63 12.16
C ARG A 267 -8.66 18.28 10.78
N LEU A 268 -7.46 18.78 10.49
CA LEU A 268 -7.08 19.40 9.22
C LEU A 268 -7.44 18.53 8.01
N ASN A 269 -7.27 17.21 8.14
CA ASN A 269 -7.66 16.20 7.16
C ASN A 269 -9.14 16.28 6.73
N VAL A 270 -10.06 16.65 7.63
CA VAL A 270 -11.50 16.82 7.33
C VAL A 270 -11.70 18.07 6.49
N TRP A 271 -11.11 19.20 6.89
CA TRP A 271 -11.16 20.46 6.11
C TRP A 271 -10.58 20.30 4.71
N THR A 272 -9.43 19.65 4.56
CA THR A 272 -8.86 19.39 3.23
C THR A 272 -9.72 18.42 2.42
N SER A 273 -10.37 17.44 3.05
CA SER A 273 -11.31 16.55 2.37
C SER A 273 -12.54 17.29 1.82
N ILE A 274 -13.10 18.22 2.59
CA ILE A 274 -14.21 19.09 2.14
C ILE A 274 -13.77 19.95 0.94
N LEU A 275 -12.61 20.61 1.04
CA LEU A 275 -12.08 21.45 -0.05
C LEU A 275 -11.83 20.63 -1.33
N VAL A 276 -11.18 19.47 -1.22
CA VAL A 276 -10.90 18.60 -2.37
C VAL A 276 -12.19 18.01 -2.95
N PHE A 277 -13.20 17.70 -2.14
CA PHE A 277 -14.52 17.28 -2.62
C PHE A 277 -15.18 18.36 -3.49
N VAL A 278 -15.21 19.62 -3.02
CA VAL A 278 -15.80 20.74 -3.76
C VAL A 278 -15.07 21.00 -5.08
N VAL A 279 -13.74 20.99 -5.06
CA VAL A 279 -12.91 21.13 -6.29
C VAL A 279 -13.17 19.98 -7.26
N ALA A 280 -13.24 18.74 -6.77
CA ALA A 280 -13.49 17.56 -7.59
C ALA A 280 -14.91 17.55 -8.19
N LEU A 281 -15.92 17.97 -7.43
CA LEU A 281 -17.30 18.13 -7.89
C LEU A 281 -17.40 19.19 -9.00
N ALA A 282 -16.80 20.37 -8.78
CA ALA A 282 -16.74 21.43 -9.80
C ALA A 282 -16.04 20.96 -11.08
N ALA A 283 -14.88 20.29 -10.96
CA ALA A 283 -14.17 19.73 -12.09
C ALA A 283 -14.99 18.65 -12.82
N PHE A 284 -15.64 17.73 -12.10
CA PHE A 284 -16.48 16.67 -12.66
C PHE A 284 -17.66 17.22 -13.48
N ILE A 285 -18.30 18.29 -12.99
CA ILE A 285 -19.40 19.00 -13.66
C ILE A 285 -18.89 19.73 -14.89
N LEU A 286 -17.88 20.59 -14.76
CA LEU A 286 -17.34 21.39 -15.87
C LEU A 286 -16.80 20.52 -17.02
N LEU A 287 -16.11 19.42 -16.70
CA LEU A 287 -15.65 18.44 -17.69
C LEU A 287 -16.79 17.61 -18.29
N GLY A 288 -17.94 17.51 -17.61
CA GLY A 288 -19.16 16.90 -18.12
C GLY A 288 -19.94 17.79 -19.08
N LEU A 289 -19.97 19.10 -18.83
CA LEU A 289 -20.62 20.10 -19.69
C LEU A 289 -19.83 20.39 -20.99
N LYS A 290 -18.51 20.20 -20.98
CA LYS A 290 -17.65 20.46 -22.15
C LYS A 290 -17.89 19.42 -23.26
N LYS A 291 -18.49 19.87 -24.38
CA LYS A 291 -18.84 19.05 -25.56
C LYS A 291 -17.72 18.09 -26.02
N ARG A 292 -18.12 16.95 -26.58
CA ARG A 292 -17.23 15.92 -27.16
C ARG A 292 -16.80 16.32 -28.58
N THR A 293 -15.96 17.35 -28.72
CA THR A 293 -15.48 17.90 -30.01
C THR A 293 -14.53 16.98 -30.78
N GLU A 294 -13.84 16.06 -30.11
CA GLU A 294 -12.93 15.08 -30.70
C GLU A 294 -13.28 13.66 -30.25
N PRO A 295 -12.99 12.62 -31.05
CA PRO A 295 -13.04 11.23 -30.61
C PRO A 295 -12.02 10.99 -29.48
N ASP A 296 -12.45 10.32 -28.41
CA ASP A 296 -11.72 10.25 -27.13
C ASP A 296 -10.53 9.25 -27.17
N THR A 297 -9.49 9.65 -27.89
CA THR A 297 -8.21 8.93 -28.03
C THR A 297 -7.30 9.12 -26.82
N VAL A 298 -6.60 8.05 -26.41
CA VAL A 298 -5.57 8.06 -25.36
C VAL A 298 -4.33 8.86 -25.77
N TYR A 299 -4.00 8.85 -27.06
CA TYR A 299 -2.82 9.50 -27.61
C TYR A 299 -2.90 11.03 -27.59
N LEU A 300 -1.75 11.69 -27.47
CA LEU A 300 -1.60 13.12 -27.73
C LEU A 300 -1.81 13.42 -29.24
N PRO A 301 -2.13 14.67 -29.61
CA PRO A 301 -2.17 15.09 -31.02
C PRO A 301 -0.86 14.74 -31.74
N GLY A 302 -0.96 14.20 -32.96
CA GLY A 302 0.20 13.75 -33.74
C GLY A 302 0.97 12.55 -33.18
N ARG A 303 0.47 11.87 -32.13
CA ARG A 303 1.14 10.69 -31.51
C ARG A 303 0.36 9.38 -31.61
N LYS A 304 -0.77 9.34 -32.33
CA LYS A 304 -1.39 8.07 -32.72
C LYS A 304 -0.40 7.27 -33.58
N PRO A 305 -0.42 5.92 -33.55
CA PRO A 305 0.15 5.13 -34.62
C PRO A 305 -0.44 5.59 -35.96
N ALA A 306 0.36 5.57 -37.02
CA ALA A 306 -0.23 5.54 -38.35
C ALA A 306 -1.04 4.25 -38.45
N ASP A 307 -2.32 4.35 -38.84
CA ASP A 307 -3.13 3.17 -39.08
C ASP A 307 -2.41 2.34 -40.15
N ARG A 308 -1.96 1.13 -39.79
CA ARG A 308 -1.52 0.14 -40.78
C ARG A 308 -2.73 -0.20 -41.61
N ALA A 309 -2.90 0.51 -42.73
CA ALA A 309 -3.80 0.10 -43.78
C ALA A 309 -3.48 -1.36 -44.08
N VAL A 310 -4.44 -2.24 -43.81
CA VAL A 310 -4.44 -3.56 -44.43
C VAL A 310 -4.77 -3.27 -45.87
N GLU A 311 -3.72 -3.07 -46.67
CA GLU A 311 -3.82 -3.19 -48.12
C GLU A 311 -4.33 -4.61 -48.38
N LYS A 312 -5.65 -4.71 -48.61
CA LYS A 312 -6.16 -5.78 -49.45
C LYS A 312 -5.28 -5.77 -50.71
N PRO A 313 -4.69 -6.89 -51.12
CA PRO A 313 -4.19 -7.02 -52.48
C PRO A 313 -5.31 -6.57 -53.42
N ALA A 314 -5.04 -5.58 -54.27
CA ALA A 314 -5.98 -5.16 -55.29
C ALA A 314 -6.25 -6.35 -56.22
N ASP A 315 -7.49 -6.51 -56.66
CA ASP A 315 -7.91 -7.65 -57.46
C ASP A 315 -7.04 -7.75 -58.74
N ALA A 316 -6.26 -8.83 -58.83
CA ALA A 316 -5.42 -9.12 -59.97
C ALA A 316 -6.27 -9.80 -61.05
N ASP A 317 -6.74 -9.00 -62.01
CA ASP A 317 -7.46 -9.49 -63.18
C ASP A 317 -6.61 -10.50 -63.96
N ALA A 318 -7.11 -11.74 -64.07
CA ALA A 318 -6.39 -12.86 -64.69
C ALA A 318 -7.35 -13.84 -65.38
N THR A 319 -8.02 -13.39 -66.44
CA THR A 319 -8.72 -14.27 -67.37
C THR A 319 -7.72 -15.10 -68.19
N GLY A 320 -7.74 -16.43 -68.06
CA GLY A 320 -6.88 -17.32 -68.86
C GLY A 320 -7.11 -18.81 -68.57
N ASP A 321 -7.85 -19.48 -69.45
CA ASP A 321 -8.06 -20.94 -69.44
C ASP A 321 -7.09 -21.63 -70.41
N ALA A 322 -6.37 -22.66 -69.94
CA ALA A 322 -5.77 -23.72 -70.78
C ALA A 322 -5.17 -24.92 -69.99
N THR A 323 -5.88 -26.05 -70.00
CA THR A 323 -5.35 -27.38 -70.41
C THR A 323 -4.14 -28.03 -69.70
N ARG A 324 -4.45 -28.89 -68.71
CA ARG A 324 -4.08 -30.33 -68.60
C ARG A 324 -2.62 -30.83 -68.65
N THR A 325 -2.23 -31.57 -67.60
CA THR A 325 -1.61 -32.93 -67.69
C THR A 325 -1.95 -33.79 -66.45
N ASP A 326 -2.14 -35.10 -66.67
CA ASP A 326 -2.25 -36.13 -65.63
C ASP A 326 -0.89 -36.80 -65.41
N GLU A 327 -0.58 -37.25 -64.17
CA GLU A 327 -0.20 -38.64 -63.81
C GLU A 327 0.68 -38.76 -62.53
N GLN A 328 0.25 -39.67 -61.63
CA GLN A 328 1.01 -40.61 -60.76
C GLN A 328 2.26 -40.11 -59.95
N VAL A 329 2.52 -40.57 -58.71
CA VAL A 329 2.92 -41.94 -58.31
C VAL A 329 2.49 -42.26 -56.86
N ARG A 330 2.51 -43.55 -56.48
CA ARG A 330 2.07 -44.14 -55.20
C ARG A 330 3.21 -44.51 -54.23
N ASP A 331 2.82 -44.68 -52.96
CA ASP A 331 3.29 -45.63 -51.91
C ASP A 331 4.79 -45.90 -51.68
N ALA A 332 5.25 -45.64 -50.44
CA ALA A 332 6.24 -46.46 -49.72
C ALA A 332 6.27 -46.18 -48.19
N ASP A 333 5.85 -47.16 -47.40
CA ASP A 333 6.12 -47.33 -45.95
C ASP A 333 7.41 -48.22 -45.76
N PRO A 334 7.84 -48.65 -44.55
CA PRO A 334 8.23 -47.87 -43.36
C PRO A 334 9.57 -48.39 -42.72
N VAL A 335 9.89 -47.95 -41.48
CA VAL A 335 10.82 -48.58 -40.49
C VAL A 335 12.34 -48.63 -40.79
N VAL A 336 13.14 -48.00 -39.90
CA VAL A 336 14.40 -48.52 -39.29
C VAL A 336 14.50 -47.94 -37.86
N SER A 337 15.20 -48.61 -36.93
CA SER A 337 15.41 -48.18 -35.53
C SER A 337 16.89 -48.27 -35.10
N ASP A 338 17.17 -47.68 -33.93
CA ASP A 338 18.26 -48.00 -32.96
C ASP A 338 19.73 -47.59 -33.20
N SER A 339 20.36 -47.13 -32.11
CA SER A 339 21.80 -47.25 -31.73
C SER A 339 22.87 -46.47 -32.54
N GLU A 340 23.98 -45.96 -31.97
CA GLU A 340 24.45 -45.87 -30.57
C GLU A 340 25.57 -44.80 -30.39
N SER A 341 26.00 -44.60 -29.13
CA SER A 341 27.35 -44.16 -28.69
C SER A 341 27.65 -42.67 -28.33
N ARG A 342 28.08 -42.48 -27.07
CA ARG A 342 29.19 -41.63 -26.53
C ARG A 342 29.12 -40.08 -26.64
N ASP A 343 29.65 -39.29 -25.70
CA ASP A 343 30.18 -39.51 -24.33
C ASP A 343 30.19 -38.16 -23.55
N ASN A 344 30.46 -38.20 -22.24
CA ASN A 344 30.75 -37.06 -21.32
C ASN A 344 29.59 -36.26 -20.68
N LEU A 345 29.09 -36.76 -19.55
CA LEU A 345 28.67 -35.96 -18.39
C LEU A 345 28.95 -36.77 -17.10
N PRO A 346 29.66 -36.23 -16.10
CA PRO A 346 29.88 -36.94 -14.83
C PRO A 346 28.72 -36.74 -13.83
N ASP A 347 28.39 -37.83 -13.15
CA ASP A 347 27.53 -37.96 -11.97
C ASP A 347 28.01 -37.10 -10.75
N ASN A 348 27.28 -36.93 -9.63
CA ASN A 348 26.34 -37.89 -9.03
C ASN A 348 25.22 -37.33 -8.14
N GLN A 349 24.27 -38.22 -7.89
CA GLN A 349 22.94 -38.21 -7.28
C GLN A 349 22.81 -37.74 -5.81
N SER A 350 21.55 -37.63 -5.37
CA SER A 350 21.08 -37.58 -3.98
C SER A 350 20.40 -38.91 -3.60
N GLY A 351 20.60 -39.44 -2.37
CA GLY A 351 19.96 -40.69 -1.94
C GLY A 351 20.22 -41.21 -0.50
N SER A 352 19.28 -40.93 0.41
CA SER A 352 18.74 -41.80 1.48
C SER A 352 19.61 -42.76 2.36
N ARG A 353 19.63 -42.44 3.68
CA ARG A 353 19.55 -43.29 4.92
C ARG A 353 19.47 -44.83 4.82
N PRO A 354 20.03 -45.61 5.79
CA PRO A 354 19.47 -45.73 7.16
C PRO A 354 20.51 -45.80 8.32
N ALA A 355 20.20 -46.41 9.49
CA ALA A 355 20.92 -46.23 10.77
C ALA A 355 21.02 -47.48 11.69
N SER A 356 22.03 -47.53 12.58
CA SER A 356 22.14 -48.38 13.79
C SER A 356 23.26 -47.90 14.75
N VAL A 357 23.22 -48.25 16.05
CA VAL A 357 24.04 -47.66 17.16
C VAL A 357 24.27 -48.68 18.29
N PRO A 358 25.52 -48.88 18.81
CA PRO A 358 25.78 -48.69 20.27
C PRO A 358 27.24 -48.37 20.75
N ALA A 359 27.34 -47.69 21.90
CA ALA A 359 28.44 -47.73 22.93
C ALA A 359 29.88 -47.24 22.55
N GLU A 360 30.81 -46.91 23.48
CA GLU A 360 30.86 -47.06 24.96
C GLU A 360 31.76 -46.00 25.67
N LYS A 361 31.32 -45.44 26.84
CA LYS A 361 32.01 -44.83 28.03
C LYS A 361 33.18 -43.79 27.81
N VAL A 362 33.51 -42.88 28.75
CA VAL A 362 34.00 -43.04 30.15
C VAL A 362 33.90 -41.70 30.96
N GLN A 363 33.38 -41.78 32.22
CA GLN A 363 33.66 -40.99 33.47
C GLN A 363 33.87 -39.44 33.47
N ALA A 364 33.69 -38.66 34.55
CA ALA A 364 32.92 -38.74 35.82
C ALA A 364 32.93 -37.34 36.54
N ALA A 365 32.11 -37.15 37.58
CA ALA A 365 32.04 -35.95 38.46
C ALA A 365 32.71 -36.25 39.86
N PRO A 366 32.63 -35.45 40.97
CA PRO A 366 31.82 -34.24 41.28
C PRO A 366 32.49 -33.14 42.19
N ALA A 367 31.67 -32.24 42.79
CA ALA A 367 31.97 -31.18 43.79
C ALA A 367 32.82 -29.98 43.29
N GLY A 368 32.74 -28.72 43.79
CA GLY A 368 31.89 -28.00 44.78
C GLY A 368 32.15 -26.47 44.62
N SER A 369 31.68 -25.49 45.42
CA SER A 369 30.78 -25.42 46.59
C SER A 369 30.21 -23.96 46.76
N LYS A 370 29.84 -23.53 47.97
CA LYS A 370 29.39 -22.17 48.43
C LYS A 370 29.56 -22.10 49.98
N PRO A 371 29.42 -20.94 50.66
CA PRO A 371 29.72 -19.52 50.34
C PRO A 371 30.56 -18.85 51.47
N ASP A 372 30.70 -17.52 51.49
CA ASP A 372 30.78 -16.60 52.68
C ASP A 372 30.84 -15.12 52.16
N THR A 373 30.25 -14.06 52.74
CA THR A 373 30.35 -13.38 54.08
C THR A 373 31.76 -12.79 54.37
N ASP A 374 31.98 -11.62 54.98
CA ASP A 374 31.18 -10.41 55.35
C ASP A 374 32.18 -9.28 55.77
N ALA A 375 31.89 -7.98 56.05
CA ALA A 375 30.73 -7.06 55.99
C ALA A 375 31.23 -5.58 56.20
N ALA A 376 30.31 -4.61 56.33
CA ALA A 376 30.48 -3.29 57.00
C ALA A 376 31.35 -2.18 56.32
N ALA A 377 31.24 -0.87 56.61
CA ALA A 377 30.14 -0.02 57.15
C ALA A 377 30.49 1.50 57.00
N THR A 378 29.64 2.39 57.54
CA THR A 378 29.76 3.88 57.66
C THR A 378 29.56 4.70 56.37
N GLY A 379 28.89 5.87 56.36
CA GLY A 379 27.89 6.39 57.31
C GLY A 379 28.24 7.72 58.02
N HIS A 380 27.78 8.84 57.46
CA HIS A 380 27.49 10.16 58.09
C HIS A 380 26.36 10.80 57.22
N SER A 381 25.27 11.35 57.76
CA SER A 381 25.15 12.64 58.48
C SER A 381 25.59 13.85 57.63
N GLY A 382 24.77 14.87 57.35
CA GLY A 382 23.36 15.10 57.70
C GLY A 382 23.08 16.57 58.05
N SER A 383 22.07 17.21 57.43
CA SER A 383 21.55 18.52 57.87
C SER A 383 20.16 18.79 57.28
N THR A 384 19.29 19.46 58.04
CA THR A 384 17.94 19.88 57.63
C THR A 384 17.78 21.37 57.92
N ALA A 385 17.28 22.16 56.97
CA ALA A 385 16.91 23.55 57.18
C ALA A 385 15.63 23.90 56.40
N THR A 386 14.66 24.46 57.11
CA THR A 386 13.32 24.84 56.63
C THR A 386 13.29 26.22 55.97
N GLY A 387 12.43 26.42 54.96
CA GLY A 387 12.09 27.74 54.41
C GLY A 387 10.72 27.72 53.72
N THR A 388 9.88 28.72 53.99
CA THR A 388 8.48 28.79 53.52
C THR A 388 8.30 29.61 52.23
N ALA A 389 7.17 29.40 51.56
CA ALA A 389 6.63 30.15 50.41
C ALA A 389 6.18 31.61 50.84
N PRO A 390 5.62 32.52 49.97
CA PRO A 390 4.79 32.25 48.78
C PRO A 390 4.87 33.20 47.53
N GLU A 391 4.21 32.74 46.46
CA GLU A 391 3.41 33.45 45.42
C GLU A 391 3.95 34.62 44.52
N ALA A 392 3.21 34.79 43.40
CA ALA A 392 3.24 35.82 42.35
C ALA A 392 4.43 35.83 41.35
N GLY A 393 4.24 36.15 40.05
CA GLY A 393 2.98 36.26 39.29
C GLY A 393 3.06 37.03 37.96
N SER A 394 2.44 36.46 36.91
CA SER A 394 1.92 37.11 35.67
C SER A 394 2.87 37.78 34.64
N SER A 395 2.47 37.63 33.36
CA SER A 395 2.97 38.28 32.13
C SER A 395 4.37 37.85 31.63
N LYS A 396 4.64 37.81 30.31
CA LYS A 396 3.81 38.20 29.14
C LYS A 396 3.61 37.05 28.17
#